data_AF-A0A139XBS4-F1
#
_entry.id   AF-A0A139XBS4-F1
#
_cell.length_a   1.000
_cell.length_b   1.000
_cell.length_c   1.000
_cell.angle_alpha   90.00
_cell.angle_beta   90.00
_cell.angle_gamma   90.00
#
_symmetry.space_group_name_H-M   'P 1'
#
loop_
_entity.id
_entity.type
_entity.pdbx_description
1 polymer ?
#
loop_
_entity_poly.entity_id
_entity_poly.type
_entity_poly.pdbx_seq_one_letter_code
_entity_poly.pdbx_strand_id
1 'polypeptide(L)' 'MYISIADDLKKQFHAACALKGLKMSQVVAELIEQWGKAHDTSLSEVSAHGVKDKVVKSILKSCNS' A
#
# COMPACT_ATOMS: atom_id res chain seq x y z
N MET A 1 -4.43 -8.06 15.33
CA MET A 1 -3.56 -8.95 14.55
C MET A 1 -2.12 -8.46 14.71
N TYR A 2 -1.20 -9.30 15.17
CA TYR A 2 0.21 -8.92 15.38
C TYR A 2 1.03 -9.49 14.22
N ILE A 3 1.83 -8.64 13.59
CA ILE A 3 2.78 -9.02 12.54
C ILE A 3 4.19 -8.92 13.11
N SER A 4 4.90 -10.05 13.14
CA SER A 4 6.32 -10.07 13.50
C SER A 4 7.13 -9.71 12.26
N ILE A 5 7.96 -8.68 12.36
CA ILE A 5 8.78 -8.16 11.26
C ILE A 5 10.24 -8.40 11.62
N ALA A 6 11.02 -8.96 10.68
CA ALA A 6 12.45 -9.19 10.85
C ALA A 6 13.17 -7.88 11.24
N ASP A 7 14.14 -7.98 12.14
CA ASP A 7 14.76 -6.79 12.75
C ASP A 7 15.54 -5.96 11.73
N ASP A 8 16.17 -6.62 10.75
CA ASP A 8 16.86 -5.96 9.64
C ASP A 8 15.89 -5.17 8.74
N LEU A 9 14.71 -5.73 8.48
CA LEU A 9 13.69 -5.04 7.69
C LEU A 9 13.17 -3.80 8.43
N LYS A 10 13.02 -3.89 9.76
CA LYS A 10 12.66 -2.74 10.61
C LYS A 10 13.72 -1.63 10.56
N LYS A 11 15.01 -1.99 10.56
CA LYS A 11 16.13 -1.04 10.45
C LYS A 11 16.17 -0.37 9.08
N GLN A 12 16.04 -1.15 8.00
CA GLN A 12 16.00 -0.63 6.64
C GLN A 12 14.81 0.33 6.45
N PHE A 13 13.64 -0.04 6.98
CA PHE A 13 12.47 0.82 6.93
C PHE A 13 12.65 2.13 7.73
N HIS A 14 13.28 2.07 8.90
CA HIS A 14 13.63 3.27 9.67
C HIS A 14 14.57 4.19 8.89
N ALA A 15 15.63 3.64 8.28
CA ALA A 15 16.55 4.40 7.47
C ALA A 15 15.83 5.09 6.30
N ALA A 16 14.93 4.37 5.61
CA ALA A 16 14.11 4.94 4.54
C ALA A 16 13.19 6.08 5.04
N CYS A 17 12.59 5.94 6.22
CA CYS A 17 11.77 6.99 6.83
C CYS A 17 12.61 8.23 7.16
N ALA A 18 13.81 8.04 7.71
CA ALA A 18 14.73 9.13 8.04
C ALA A 18 15.19 9.89 6.79
N LEU A 19 15.52 9.17 5.71
CA LEU A 19 15.90 9.77 4.42
C LEU A 19 14.76 10.58 3.80
N LYS A 20 13.51 10.12 3.96
CA LYS A 20 12.32 10.84 3.48
C LYS A 20 11.90 12.01 4.39
N GLY A 21 12.35 12.02 5.65
CA GLY A 21 11.89 13.00 6.65
C GLY A 21 10.40 12.86 7.01
N LEU A 22 9.79 11.70 6.78
CA LEU A 22 8.37 11.45 6.99
C LEU A 22 8.11 10.53 8.18
N LYS A 23 6.90 10.60 8.73
CA LYS A 23 6.46 9.65 9.77
C LYS A 23 6.31 8.26 9.16
N MET A 24 6.61 7.23 9.95
CA MET A 24 6.48 5.82 9.53
C MET A 24 5.12 5.51 8.90
N SER A 25 4.03 5.98 9.50
CA SER A 25 2.68 5.77 8.98
C SER A 25 2.47 6.35 7.57
N GLN A 26 3.09 7.50 7.27
CA GLN A 26 3.02 8.12 5.95
C GLN A 26 3.82 7.32 4.93
N VAL A 27 5.02 6.87 5.29
CA VAL A 27 5.84 6.03 4.41
C VAL A 27 5.16 4.69 4.12
N VAL A 28 4.50 4.07 5.11
CA VAL A 28 3.69 2.87 4.89
C VAL A 28 2.52 3.15 3.94
N ALA A 29 1.78 4.25 4.14
CA ALA A 29 0.69 4.62 3.26
C ALA A 29 1.16 4.79 1.80
N GLU A 30 2.28 5.50 1.58
CA GLU A 30 2.87 5.66 0.26
C GLU A 30 3.27 4.32 -0.36
N LEU A 31 3.90 3.42 0.41
CA LEU A 31 4.31 2.09 -0.10
C LEU A 31 3.10 1.25 -0.50
N ILE A 32 2.01 1.30 0.25
CA ILE A 32 0.76 0.61 -0.08
C ILE A 32 0.13 1.20 -1.35
N GLU A 33 0.09 2.52 -1.46
CA GLU A 33 -0.42 3.20 -2.67
C GLU A 33 0.42 2.89 -3.91
N GLN A 34 1.75 2.91 -3.77
CA GLN A 34 2.69 2.57 -4.85
C GLN A 34 2.56 1.10 -5.25
N TRP A 35 2.42 0.20 -4.28
CA TRP A 35 2.19 -1.22 -4.55
C TRP A 35 0.86 -1.41 -5.29
N GLY A 36 -0.22 -0.74 -4.86
CA GLY A 36 -1.51 -0.77 -5.56
C GLY A 36 -1.40 -0.30 -7.02
N LYS A 37 -0.75 0.84 -7.27
CA LYS A 37 -0.54 1.39 -8.61
C LYS A 37 0.33 0.47 -9.49
N ALA A 38 1.38 -0.11 -8.94
CA ALA A 38 2.23 -1.06 -9.66
C ALA A 38 1.45 -2.33 -10.03
N HIS A 39 0.56 -2.80 -9.15
CA HIS A 39 -0.27 -3.98 -9.40
C HIS A 39 -1.39 -3.70 -10.42
N ASP A 40 -1.94 -2.49 -10.43
CA ASP A 40 -2.84 -2.00 -11.49
C ASP A 40 -2.12 -1.90 -12.84
N THR A 41 -0.84 -1.55 -12.85
CA THR A 41 -0.03 -1.46 -14.08
C THR A 41 0.31 -2.85 -14.63
N SER A 42 0.65 -3.81 -13.78
CA SER A 42 0.85 -5.21 -14.21
C SER A 42 -0.44 -5.89 -14.70
N LEU A 43 -1.61 -5.45 -14.20
CA LEU A 43 -2.89 -5.94 -14.68
C LEU A 43 -3.33 -5.21 -15.97
N SER A 44 -2.84 -3.99 -16.22
CA SER A 44 -3.19 -3.22 -17.43
C SER A 44 -2.49 -3.70 -18.70
N GLU A 45 -1.52 -4.62 -18.61
CA GLU A 45 -1.02 -5.36 -19.79
C GLU A 45 -1.95 -6.52 -20.18
N VAL A 46 -2.95 -6.85 -19.34
CA VAL A 46 -4.01 -7.83 -19.64
C VAL A 46 -5.38 -7.20 -19.38
N SER A 47 -5.99 -6.71 -20.45
CA SER A 47 -7.41 -6.37 -20.54
C SER A 47 -7.84 -4.97 -20.08
N ALA A 48 -7.95 -4.10 -21.08
CA ALA A 48 -8.88 -2.99 -21.07
C ALA A 48 -10.33 -3.49 -20.96
N HIS A 49 -10.96 -3.40 -19.77
CA HIS A 49 -12.35 -2.93 -19.64
C HIS A 49 -12.74 -2.71 -18.17
N GLY A 50 -13.45 -1.61 -17.91
CA GLY A 50 -13.68 -1.04 -16.59
C GLY A 50 -14.43 -1.89 -15.56
N VAL A 51 -13.82 -2.05 -14.38
CA VAL A 51 -14.49 -2.43 -13.12
C VAL A 51 -13.76 -1.73 -11.95
N LYS A 52 -13.68 -0.39 -11.92
CA LYS A 52 -12.90 0.30 -10.86
C LYS A 52 -13.73 1.03 -9.79
N ASP A 53 -15.01 1.34 -10.02
CA ASP A 53 -15.82 2.10 -9.04
C ASP A 53 -16.48 1.27 -7.93
N LYS A 54 -16.77 -0.02 -8.14
CA LYS A 54 -17.53 -0.82 -7.16
C LYS A 54 -16.68 -1.43 -6.04
N VAL A 55 -15.42 -1.75 -6.31
CA VAL A 55 -14.53 -2.42 -5.34
C VAL A 55 -14.07 -1.46 -4.25
N VAL A 56 -13.60 -0.26 -4.63
CA VAL A 56 -13.11 0.74 -3.67
C VAL A 56 -14.21 1.17 -2.70
N LYS A 57 -15.44 1.34 -3.20
CA LYS A 57 -16.60 1.71 -2.38
C LYS A 57 -17.03 0.59 -1.44
N SER A 58 -16.85 -0.67 -1.83
CA SER A 58 -17.17 -1.84 -0.98
C SER A 58 -16.15 -2.02 0.14
N ILE A 59 -14.87 -1.77 -0.13
CA ILE A 59 -13.81 -1.81 0.88
C ILE A 59 -13.99 -0.69 1.90
N LEU A 60 -14.29 0.54 1.46
CA LEU A 60 -14.49 1.68 2.37
C LEU A 60 -15.71 1.51 3.29
N LYS A 61 -16.75 0.79 2.83
CA LYS A 61 -17.93 0.47 3.63
C LYS A 61 -17.66 -0.64 4.66
N SER A 62 -16.79 -1.60 4.35
CA SER A 62 -16.43 -2.67 5.28
C SER A 62 -15.57 -2.20 6.46
N CYS A 63 -14.88 -1.07 6.34
CA CYS A 63 -14.02 -0.52 7.39
C CYS A 63 -14.75 0.44 8.36
N ASN A 64 -16.04 0.71 8.16
CA ASN A 64 -16.84 1.62 9.01
C ASN A 64 -17.97 0.89 9.78
N SER A 65 -17.90 -0.44 9.93
CA SER A 65 -18.85 -1.21 10.73
C SER A 65 -18.19 -1.91 11.90
#